data_AF-A0A1Q6DZZ8-F1
#
_entry.id   AF-A0A1Q6DZZ8-F1
#
_cell.length_a   1.000
_cell.length_b   1.000
_cell.length_c   1.000
_cell.angle_alpha   90.00
_cell.angle_beta   90.00
_cell.angle_gamma   90.00
#
_symmetry.space_group_name_H-M   'P 1'
#
loop_
_entity.id
_entity.type
_entity.pdbx_description
1 polymer ?
#
loop_
_entity_poly.entity_id
_entity_poly.type
_entity_poly.pdbx_seq_one_letter_code
_entity_poly.pdbx_strand_id
1 'polypeptide(L)'
;MPAIITHDQFGRKALAKAAAGVVSNERERNAFLLGNQGPDPLFYCVANPTTAKYHKLGNLMHHADPSALLFSLAQSLVYLPEAAHPLAKAYIAGFLCHYLLDRAEHPLVYAQQYALCDAGIDGLSDKDGSEVHAIIESDLEFHTWLAWRYTTPTAKR
;
A
#
# COMPACT_ATOMS: atom_id res chain seq x y z
N MET A 1 -1.61 -7.12 -3.73
CA MET A 1 -0.98 -6.21 -2.77
C MET A 1 -0.86 -6.86 -1.39
N PRO A 2 0.34 -6.93 -0.78
CA PRO A 2 0.50 -7.21 0.64
C PRO A 2 -0.26 -6.16 1.45
N ALA A 3 -1.02 -6.60 2.45
CA ALA A 3 -2.15 -5.83 2.92
C ALA A 3 -1.81 -4.74 3.97
N ILE A 4 -2.89 -4.20 4.55
CA ILE A 4 -2.98 -3.03 5.42
C ILE A 4 -1.87 -2.91 6.49
N ILE A 5 -1.42 -4.04 7.06
CA ILE A 5 -0.43 -4.08 8.14
C ILE A 5 0.98 -3.80 7.61
N THR A 6 1.37 -4.45 6.51
CA THR A 6 2.73 -4.30 5.95
C THR A 6 2.97 -2.86 5.54
N HIS A 7 2.00 -2.27 4.83
CA HIS A 7 2.03 -0.84 4.50
C HIS A 7 2.06 0.03 5.77
N ASP A 8 1.15 -0.15 6.74
CA ASP A 8 1.13 0.68 7.95
C ASP A 8 2.48 0.66 8.69
N GLN A 9 3.09 -0.52 8.85
CA GLN A 9 4.39 -0.67 9.50
C GLN A 9 5.51 -0.01 8.71
N PHE A 10 5.53 -0.17 7.39
CA PHE A 10 6.50 0.50 6.52
C PHE A 10 6.35 2.03 6.62
N GLY A 11 5.13 2.54 6.51
CA GLY A 11 4.82 3.97 6.59
C GLY A 11 5.25 4.59 7.92
N ARG A 12 4.98 3.93 9.05
CA ARG A 12 5.43 4.38 10.37
C ARG A 12 6.95 4.46 10.47
N LYS A 13 7.66 3.46 9.95
CA LYS A 13 9.14 3.43 9.93
C LYS A 13 9.70 4.50 9.00
N ALA A 14 9.09 4.69 7.83
CA ALA A 14 9.46 5.73 6.88
C ALA A 14 9.29 7.12 7.49
N LEU A 15 8.17 7.37 8.17
CA LEU A 15 7.90 8.62 8.87
C LEU A 15 8.92 8.90 9.98
N ALA A 16 9.29 7.88 10.77
CA ALA A 16 10.24 8.04 11.87
C ALA A 16 11.69 8.30 11.40
N LYS A 17 12.02 8.00 10.13
CA LYS A 17 13.39 8.07 9.61
C LYS A 17 13.57 9.09 8.50
N ALA A 18 12.85 8.93 7.39
CA ALA A 18 13.09 9.63 6.13
C ALA A 18 12.05 10.72 5.83
N ALA A 19 10.82 10.56 6.32
CA ALA A 19 9.69 11.45 6.02
C ALA A 19 9.31 12.38 7.19
N ALA A 20 10.13 12.49 8.24
CA ALA A 20 9.83 13.35 9.38
C ALA A 20 9.61 14.83 9.00
N GLY A 21 10.29 15.31 7.94
CA GLY A 21 10.17 16.68 7.45
C GLY A 21 8.90 17.00 6.66
N VAL A 22 8.07 16.01 6.32
CA VAL A 22 6.82 16.23 5.56
C VAL A 22 5.57 16.28 6.44
N VAL A 23 5.73 16.12 7.76
CA VAL A 23 4.63 16.09 8.74
C VAL A 23 4.98 16.95 9.96
N SER A 24 4.08 17.86 10.30
CA SER A 24 4.23 18.81 11.43
C SER A 24 3.20 18.58 12.54
N ASN A 25 2.10 17.89 12.25
CA ASN A 25 1.00 17.65 13.20
C ASN A 25 0.33 16.29 12.97
N GLU A 26 -0.59 15.95 13.87
CA GLU A 26 -1.33 14.69 13.81
C GLU A 26 -2.20 14.52 12.57
N ARG A 27 -2.79 15.60 12.04
CA ARG A 27 -3.60 15.50 10.83
C ARG A 27 -2.74 15.14 9.61
N GLU A 28 -1.60 15.78 9.48
CA GLU A 28 -0.61 15.46 8.44
C GLU A 28 -0.06 14.04 8.59
N ARG A 29 0.21 13.59 9.82
CA ARG A 29 0.61 12.20 10.09
C ARG A 29 -0.44 11.21 9.61
N ASN A 30 -1.70 11.45 9.94
CA ASN A 30 -2.80 10.57 9.55
C ASN A 30 -3.00 10.59 8.02
N ALA A 31 -2.86 11.76 7.37
CA ALA A 31 -2.90 11.86 5.92
C ALA A 31 -1.76 11.09 5.26
N PHE A 32 -0.54 11.17 5.79
CA PHE A 32 0.60 10.38 5.34
C PHE A 32 0.32 8.87 5.45
N LEU A 33 -0.11 8.40 6.62
CA LEU A 33 -0.37 6.97 6.83
C LEU A 33 -1.53 6.47 5.95
N LEU A 34 -2.55 7.29 5.72
CA LEU A 34 -3.63 6.98 4.79
C LEU A 34 -3.13 6.93 3.34
N GLY A 35 -2.31 7.90 2.91
CA GLY A 35 -1.71 7.90 1.59
C GLY A 35 -0.81 6.69 1.37
N ASN A 36 -0.12 6.22 2.42
CA ASN A 36 0.73 5.04 2.39
C ASN A 36 -0.04 3.71 2.27
N GLN A 37 -1.37 3.73 2.38
CA GLN A 37 -2.21 2.61 1.97
C GLN A 37 -2.48 2.60 0.46
N GLY A 38 -2.09 3.65 -0.27
CA GLY A 38 -2.26 3.75 -1.70
C GLY A 38 -3.72 3.66 -2.15
N PRO A 39 -4.01 2.99 -3.28
CA PRO A 39 -5.38 2.76 -3.74
C PRO A 39 -6.07 1.59 -3.02
N ASP A 40 -5.36 0.83 -2.17
CA ASP A 40 -5.87 -0.43 -1.59
C ASP A 40 -7.18 -0.32 -0.81
N PRO A 41 -7.42 0.74 -0.01
CA PRO A 41 -8.71 0.92 0.66
C PRO A 41 -9.90 0.98 -0.31
N LEU A 42 -9.67 1.39 -1.57
CA LEU A 42 -10.70 1.42 -2.61
C LEU A 42 -11.07 0.01 -3.11
N PHE A 43 -10.22 -0.99 -2.87
CA PHE A 43 -10.47 -2.39 -3.19
C PHE A 43 -11.00 -3.19 -2.00
N TYR A 44 -10.62 -2.88 -0.75
CA TYR A 44 -11.11 -3.62 0.42
C TYR A 44 -12.59 -3.36 0.76
N CYS A 45 -13.19 -2.34 0.15
CA CYS A 45 -14.59 -2.02 0.38
C CYS A 45 -15.57 -2.92 -0.41
N VAL A 46 -15.16 -4.06 -0.99
CA VAL A 46 -16.04 -4.97 -1.77
C VAL A 46 -17.31 -5.38 -1.02
N ALA A 47 -17.28 -5.43 0.32
CA ALA A 47 -18.43 -5.76 1.15
C ALA A 47 -19.52 -4.66 1.18
N ASN A 48 -19.23 -3.45 0.68
CA ASN A 48 -20.19 -2.36 0.55
C ASN A 48 -20.53 -2.12 -0.93
N PRO A 49 -21.75 -2.45 -1.39
CA PRO A 49 -22.13 -2.25 -2.80
C PRO A 49 -22.01 -0.78 -3.26
N THR A 50 -22.07 0.18 -2.34
CA THR A 50 -21.99 1.61 -2.66
C THR A 50 -20.57 2.08 -3.01
N THR A 51 -19.54 1.27 -2.72
CA THR A 51 -18.13 1.59 -3.01
C THR A 51 -17.62 0.97 -4.31
N ALA A 52 -18.42 0.10 -4.97
CA ALA A 52 -18.08 -0.46 -6.28
C ALA A 52 -17.78 0.63 -7.34
N LYS A 53 -18.43 1.81 -7.22
CA LYS A 53 -18.15 2.98 -8.08
C LYS A 53 -16.71 3.50 -7.93
N TYR A 54 -16.07 3.28 -6.80
CA TYR A 54 -14.68 3.67 -6.54
C TYR A 54 -13.67 2.62 -6.98
N HIS A 55 -14.08 1.38 -7.27
CA HIS A 55 -13.19 0.36 -7.82
C HIS A 55 -12.64 0.78 -9.17
N LYS A 56 -13.41 1.53 -9.97
CA LYS A 56 -12.92 2.10 -11.24
C LYS A 56 -11.75 3.06 -11.00
N LEU A 57 -11.82 3.87 -9.94
CA LEU A 57 -10.75 4.78 -9.55
C LEU A 57 -9.55 4.00 -9.01
N GLY A 58 -9.77 3.04 -8.11
CA GLY A 58 -8.71 2.17 -7.61
C GLY A 58 -7.99 1.46 -8.75
N ASN A 59 -8.74 0.84 -9.67
CA ASN A 59 -8.18 0.18 -10.85
C ASN A 59 -7.37 1.14 -11.72
N LEU A 60 -7.87 2.35 -11.95
CA LEU A 60 -7.11 3.37 -12.69
C LEU A 60 -5.80 3.70 -11.97
N MET A 61 -5.83 3.89 -10.66
CA MET A 61 -4.64 4.18 -9.86
C MET A 61 -3.65 3.01 -9.84
N HIS A 62 -4.14 1.77 -9.85
CA HIS A 62 -3.31 0.57 -9.83
C HIS A 62 -2.67 0.25 -11.19
N HIS A 63 -3.35 0.57 -12.31
CA HIS A 63 -2.88 0.23 -13.66
C HIS A 63 -2.26 1.42 -14.42
N ALA A 64 -2.48 2.65 -13.97
CA ALA A 64 -1.87 3.81 -14.60
C ALA A 64 -0.33 3.73 -14.49
N ASP A 65 0.36 4.36 -15.45
CA ASP A 65 1.79 4.56 -15.33
C ASP A 65 2.10 5.24 -13.98
N PRO A 66 2.92 4.63 -13.10
CA PRO A 66 3.15 5.15 -11.77
C PRO A 66 3.73 6.57 -11.77
N SER A 67 4.57 6.90 -12.77
CA SER A 67 5.16 8.23 -12.91
C SER A 67 4.07 9.26 -13.26
N ALA A 68 3.19 8.93 -14.19
CA ALA A 68 2.06 9.77 -14.56
C ALA A 68 1.08 9.98 -13.40
N LEU A 69 0.80 8.93 -12.61
CA LEU A 69 -0.05 9.05 -11.42
C LEU A 69 0.59 9.94 -10.34
N LEU A 70 1.85 9.69 -9.99
CA LEU A 70 2.57 10.50 -9.00
C LEU A 70 2.69 11.96 -9.44
N PHE A 71 2.93 12.20 -10.73
CA PHE A 71 2.93 13.54 -11.30
C PHE A 71 1.54 14.20 -11.20
N SER A 72 0.48 13.46 -11.53
CA SER A 72 -0.89 13.97 -11.43
C SER A 72 -1.27 14.31 -9.99
N LEU A 73 -0.86 13.48 -9.03
CA LEU A 73 -1.01 13.75 -7.60
C LEU A 73 -0.28 15.04 -7.19
N ALA A 74 0.96 15.23 -7.63
CA ALA A 74 1.70 16.46 -7.34
C ALA A 74 1.05 17.70 -7.97
N GLN A 75 0.58 17.60 -9.21
CA GLN A 75 -0.14 18.68 -9.90
C GLN A 75 -1.49 19.00 -9.24
N SER A 76 -2.11 18.03 -8.55
CA SER A 76 -3.44 18.23 -7.94
C SER A 76 -3.47 19.36 -6.89
N LEU A 77 -2.32 19.76 -6.35
CA LEU A 77 -2.18 20.85 -5.38
C LEU A 77 -2.72 22.18 -5.91
N VAL A 78 -2.69 22.43 -7.23
CA VAL A 78 -3.20 23.67 -7.82
C VAL A 78 -4.73 23.81 -7.72
N TYR A 79 -5.43 22.69 -7.51
CA TYR A 79 -6.88 22.65 -7.33
C TYR A 79 -7.30 22.74 -5.86
N LEU A 80 -6.34 22.78 -4.93
CA LEU A 80 -6.59 22.81 -3.50
C LEU A 80 -6.31 24.21 -2.91
N PRO A 81 -7.09 24.65 -1.90
CA PRO A 81 -6.76 25.83 -1.13
C PRO A 81 -5.35 25.69 -0.52
N GLU A 82 -4.60 26.79 -0.47
CA GLU A 82 -3.22 26.80 0.06
C GLU A 82 -3.14 26.23 1.49
N ALA A 83 -4.15 26.50 2.31
CA ALA A 83 -4.27 25.97 3.67
C ALA A 83 -4.33 24.43 3.73
N ALA A 84 -4.74 23.75 2.65
CA ALA A 84 -4.78 22.29 2.56
C ALA A 84 -3.48 21.67 2.03
N HIS A 85 -2.53 22.49 1.54
CA HIS A 85 -1.30 21.99 0.91
C HIS A 85 -0.45 21.12 1.84
N PRO A 86 -0.24 21.45 3.13
CA PRO A 86 0.52 20.58 4.03
C PRO A 86 -0.08 19.17 4.14
N LEU A 87 -1.41 19.08 4.28
CA LEU A 87 -2.13 17.82 4.38
C LEU A 87 -2.02 17.00 3.09
N ALA A 88 -2.19 17.65 1.94
CA ALA A 88 -2.08 17.01 0.63
C ALA A 88 -0.65 16.53 0.36
N LYS A 89 0.37 17.33 0.68
CA LYS A 89 1.79 16.92 0.55
C LYS A 89 2.10 15.71 1.43
N ALA A 90 1.60 15.69 2.66
CA ALA A 90 1.77 14.53 3.54
C ALA A 90 1.12 13.27 2.95
N TYR A 91 -0.12 13.37 2.44
CA TYR A 91 -0.78 12.26 1.75
C TYR A 91 0.02 11.76 0.54
N ILE A 92 0.47 12.66 -0.34
CA ILE A 92 1.24 12.31 -1.54
C ILE A 92 2.57 11.64 -1.16
N ALA A 93 3.25 12.13 -0.13
CA ALA A 93 4.47 11.51 0.37
C ALA A 93 4.23 10.10 0.92
N GLY A 94 3.09 9.88 1.57
CA GLY A 94 2.62 8.55 1.95
C GLY A 94 2.39 7.66 0.73
N PHE A 95 1.69 8.17 -0.27
CA PHE A 95 1.42 7.43 -1.52
C PHE A 95 2.70 7.02 -2.26
N LEU A 96 3.74 7.87 -2.22
CA LEU A 96 5.04 7.50 -2.73
C LEU A 96 5.67 6.34 -1.94
N CYS A 97 5.51 6.32 -0.62
CA CYS A 97 6.01 5.21 0.21
C CYS A 97 5.31 3.89 -0.11
N HIS A 98 4.00 3.92 -0.37
CA HIS A 98 3.26 2.77 -0.87
C HIS A 98 3.89 2.21 -2.15
N TYR A 99 4.02 3.06 -3.19
CA TYR A 99 4.63 2.67 -4.46
C TYR A 99 6.05 2.09 -4.30
N LEU A 100 6.86 2.71 -3.43
CA LEU A 100 8.23 2.24 -3.17
C LEU A 100 8.26 0.84 -2.54
N LEU A 101 7.31 0.53 -1.66
CA LEU A 101 7.20 -0.79 -1.05
C LEU A 101 6.77 -1.83 -2.08
N ASP A 102 5.71 -1.59 -2.83
CA ASP A 102 5.21 -2.53 -3.85
C ASP A 102 6.27 -2.82 -4.89
N ARG A 103 6.96 -1.78 -5.36
CA ARG A 103 8.04 -1.91 -6.33
C ARG A 103 9.17 -2.81 -5.79
N ALA A 104 9.44 -2.77 -4.49
CA ALA A 104 10.47 -3.59 -3.87
C ALA A 104 10.01 -5.02 -3.62
N GLU A 105 8.73 -5.22 -3.29
CA GLU A 105 8.18 -6.50 -2.86
C GLU A 105 7.66 -7.37 -4.01
N HIS A 106 7.00 -6.77 -5.01
CA HIS A 106 6.39 -7.50 -6.12
C HIS A 106 7.34 -8.43 -6.89
N PRO A 107 8.63 -8.08 -7.13
CA PRO A 107 9.56 -9.01 -7.75
C PRO A 107 9.72 -10.33 -6.97
N LEU A 108 9.69 -10.28 -5.64
CA LEU A 108 9.75 -11.46 -4.78
C LEU A 108 8.45 -12.26 -4.84
N VAL A 109 7.31 -11.57 -4.79
CA VAL A 109 5.98 -12.20 -4.88
C VAL A 109 5.84 -12.93 -6.22
N TYR A 110 6.17 -12.27 -7.33
CA TYR A 110 6.11 -12.90 -8.65
C TYR A 110 7.07 -14.07 -8.80
N ALA A 111 8.30 -13.96 -8.27
CA ALA A 111 9.25 -15.07 -8.30
C ALA A 111 8.71 -16.32 -7.59
N GLN A 112 8.06 -16.13 -6.42
CA GLN A 112 7.43 -17.24 -5.70
C GLN A 112 6.18 -17.76 -6.41
N GLN A 113 5.35 -16.87 -6.95
CA GLN A 113 4.17 -17.23 -7.73
C GLN A 113 4.56 -18.14 -8.91
N TYR A 114 5.53 -17.73 -9.72
CA TYR A 114 5.99 -18.52 -10.86
C TYR A 114 6.57 -19.86 -10.41
N ALA A 115 7.41 -19.88 -9.37
CA ALA A 115 7.98 -21.12 -8.85
C ALA A 115 6.91 -22.13 -8.38
N LEU A 116 5.82 -21.66 -7.78
CA LEU A 116 4.70 -22.51 -7.35
C LEU A 116 3.85 -22.99 -8.53
N CYS A 117 3.48 -22.10 -9.44
CA CYS A 117 2.71 -22.43 -10.64
C CYS A 117 3.46 -23.40 -11.56
N ASP A 118 4.79 -23.32 -11.63
CA ASP A 118 5.66 -24.18 -12.45
C ASP A 118 6.09 -25.47 -11.75
N ALA A 119 5.64 -25.73 -10.51
CA ALA A 119 6.10 -26.87 -9.71
C ALA A 119 5.62 -28.24 -10.22
N GLY A 120 4.74 -28.29 -11.22
CA GLY A 120 4.18 -29.54 -11.75
C GLY A 120 3.19 -30.23 -10.80
N ILE A 121 2.54 -29.47 -9.93
CA ILE A 121 1.52 -29.98 -8.99
C ILE A 121 0.18 -30.09 -9.72
N ASP A 122 -0.46 -31.26 -9.66
CA ASP A 122 -1.78 -31.48 -10.25
C ASP A 122 -2.80 -30.47 -9.74
N GLY A 123 -3.42 -29.72 -10.66
CA GLY A 123 -4.42 -28.70 -10.34
C GLY A 123 -3.86 -27.34 -9.95
N LEU A 124 -2.54 -27.11 -10.06
CA LEU A 124 -1.90 -25.81 -9.88
C LEU A 124 -1.15 -25.41 -11.15
N SER A 125 -1.45 -24.24 -11.68
CA SER A 125 -0.86 -23.73 -12.93
C SER A 125 -0.84 -22.21 -12.98
N ASP A 126 -0.34 -21.63 -14.08
CA ASP A 126 -0.38 -20.19 -14.34
C ASP A 126 -1.78 -19.56 -14.26
N LYS A 127 -2.83 -20.35 -14.50
CA LYS A 127 -4.23 -19.89 -14.41
C LYS A 127 -4.64 -19.50 -13.01
N ASP A 128 -3.98 -20.09 -12.00
CA ASP A 128 -4.22 -19.87 -10.58
C ASP A 128 -3.31 -18.77 -10.03
N GLY A 129 -2.55 -18.10 -10.91
CA GLY A 129 -1.53 -17.13 -10.52
C GLY A 129 -2.07 -15.98 -9.68
N SER A 130 -3.29 -15.52 -9.92
CA SER A 130 -3.90 -14.42 -9.14
C SER A 130 -4.20 -14.86 -7.70
N GLU A 131 -4.71 -16.07 -7.51
CA GLU A 131 -4.99 -16.65 -6.20
C GLU A 131 -3.71 -16.93 -5.44
N VAL A 132 -2.71 -17.53 -6.11
CA VAL A 132 -1.38 -17.79 -5.55
C VAL A 132 -0.72 -16.48 -5.11
N HIS A 133 -0.78 -15.44 -5.95
CA HIS A 133 -0.26 -14.11 -5.63
C HIS A 133 -0.87 -13.57 -4.33
N ALA A 134 -2.20 -13.59 -4.22
CA ALA A 134 -2.90 -13.10 -3.04
C ALA A 134 -2.56 -13.89 -1.76
N ILE A 135 -2.33 -15.21 -1.88
CA ILE A 135 -1.89 -16.05 -0.76
C ILE A 135 -0.49 -15.66 -0.30
N ILE A 136 0.47 -15.54 -1.22
CA ILE A 136 1.85 -15.15 -0.90
C ILE A 136 1.87 -13.81 -0.16
N GLU A 137 1.11 -12.84 -0.66
CA GLU A 137 0.99 -11.51 -0.04
C GLU A 137 0.36 -11.55 1.36
N SER A 138 -0.65 -12.41 1.55
CA SER A 138 -1.27 -12.63 2.86
C SER A 138 -0.29 -13.25 3.86
N ASP A 139 0.54 -14.19 3.40
CA ASP A 139 1.58 -14.82 4.22
C ASP A 139 2.66 -13.79 4.62
N LEU A 140 3.11 -12.94 3.69
CA LEU A 140 4.06 -11.85 3.98
C LEU A 140 3.50 -10.85 5.00
N GLU A 141 2.21 -10.52 4.88
CA GLU A 141 1.52 -9.68 5.87
C GLU A 141 1.49 -10.34 7.25
N PHE A 142 1.13 -11.62 7.32
CA PHE A 142 1.10 -12.37 8.57
C PHE A 142 2.49 -12.43 9.24
N HIS A 143 3.55 -12.65 8.47
CA HIS A 143 4.92 -12.63 8.97
C HIS A 143 5.31 -11.24 9.49
N THR A 144 4.94 -10.17 8.78
CA THR A 144 5.19 -8.80 9.22
C THR A 144 4.46 -8.49 10.53
N TRP A 145 3.21 -8.93 10.66
CA TRP A 145 2.44 -8.81 11.88
C TRP A 145 3.07 -9.57 13.06
N LEU A 146 3.47 -10.83 12.86
CA LEU A 146 4.15 -11.62 13.89
C LEU A 146 5.45 -10.94 14.33
N ALA A 147 6.30 -10.56 13.37
CA ALA A 147 7.56 -9.89 13.66
C ALA A 147 7.33 -8.61 14.47
N TRP A 148 6.36 -7.79 14.09
CA TRP A 148 5.99 -6.61 14.86
C TRP A 148 5.52 -6.94 16.28
N ARG A 149 4.63 -7.93 16.43
CA ARG A 149 4.09 -8.35 17.73
C ARG A 149 5.17 -8.85 18.69
N TYR A 150 6.21 -9.53 18.20
CA TYR A 150 7.29 -10.07 19.03
C TYR A 150 8.48 -9.13 19.23
N THR A 151 8.64 -8.10 18.40
CA THR A 151 9.74 -7.12 18.50
C THR A 151 9.34 -5.80 19.15
N THR A 152 8.04 -5.52 19.27
CA THR A 152 7.54 -4.34 19.97
C THR A 152 7.34 -4.68 21.45
N PRO A 153 8.03 -4.01 22.39
CA PRO A 153 7.77 -4.21 23.81
C PRO A 153 6.28 -3.92 24.07
N THR A 154 5.58 -4.86 24.70
CA THR A 154 4.22 -4.59 25.15
C THR A 154 4.27 -3.43 26.14
N ALA A 155 3.81 -2.26 25.71
CA ALA A 155 3.50 -1.18 26.64
C ALA A 155 2.46 -1.76 27.61
N LYS A 156 2.84 -1.93 28.88
CA LYS A 156 1.92 -2.30 29.95
C LYS A 156 0.77 -1.30 29.90
N ARG A 157 -0.43 -1.80 29.57
CA ARG A 157 -1.68 -1.05 29.73
C ARG A 157 -1.95 -0.83 31.21
#